data_AF-A0A3C1V1P5-F1
#
_entry.id   AF-A0A3C1V1P5-F1
#
_cell.length_a   1.000
_cell.length_b   1.000
_cell.length_c   1.000
_cell.angle_alpha   90.00
_cell.angle_beta   90.00
_cell.angle_gamma   90.00
#
_symmetry.space_group_name_H-M   'P 1'
#
loop_
_entity.id
_entity.type
_entity.pdbx_description
1 polymer ?
#
loop_
_entity_poly.entity_id
_entity_poly.type
_entity_poly.pdbx_seq_one_letter_code
_entity_poly.pdbx_strand_id
1 'polypeptide(L)'
;LGPVMSVRLFFRTRPEKTTRIAIDEGSRTSVALCRILLAKRFGICPKLEMLPIGNNIESTDADAVLLIGDRAIGPTSGGFQTVWDLGDEWHQWTGLPFVFAVWAARPSVDFERLGRRLNAARDAGLANLATIAAIEAPSHGLSVPQCLDYLSDNLHYNLGYDERRGLRLFHEYAMELGLAPSNRNFDAAFQYSKHFSTGAQ
;
A
#
# COMPACT_ATOMS: atom_id res chain seq x y z
N LEU A 1 -5.80 11.60 -2.60
CA LEU A 1 -5.78 10.16 -2.25
C LEU A 1 -5.81 9.38 -3.55
N GLY A 2 -4.77 8.60 -3.85
CA GLY A 2 -4.68 7.87 -5.12
C GLY A 2 -3.29 7.24 -5.23
N PRO A 3 -2.35 7.87 -5.95
CA PRO A 3 -1.01 7.32 -6.11
C PRO A 3 -0.26 7.26 -4.78
N VAL A 4 0.27 6.09 -4.46
CA VAL A 4 1.16 5.88 -3.30
C VAL A 4 2.63 5.99 -3.69
N MET A 5 2.95 5.95 -4.98
CA MET A 5 4.28 6.03 -5.61
C MET A 5 5.20 4.83 -5.32
N SER A 6 5.12 4.24 -4.12
CA SER A 6 5.98 3.16 -3.63
C SER A 6 5.37 1.75 -3.74
N VAL A 7 4.27 1.58 -4.49
CA VAL A 7 3.68 0.26 -4.79
C VAL A 7 3.30 0.22 -6.26
N ARG A 8 4.19 -0.35 -7.08
CA ARG A 8 4.03 -0.33 -8.54
C ARG A 8 4.10 -1.72 -9.16
N LEU A 9 3.24 -1.94 -10.15
CA LEU A 9 3.18 -3.15 -10.96
C LEU A 9 3.57 -2.81 -12.39
N PHE A 10 4.69 -3.36 -12.84
CA PHE A 10 5.29 -3.10 -14.14
C PHE A 10 4.96 -4.23 -15.09
N PHE A 11 4.28 -3.94 -16.20
CA PHE A 11 3.84 -4.95 -17.16
C PHE A 11 4.69 -4.92 -18.43
N ARG A 12 5.26 -6.06 -18.79
CA ARG A 12 5.88 -6.31 -20.10
C ARG A 12 4.86 -6.69 -21.17
N THR A 13 3.68 -7.13 -20.73
CA THR A 13 2.52 -7.47 -21.57
C THR A 13 1.36 -6.51 -21.28
N ARG A 14 0.21 -6.70 -21.92
CA ARG A 14 -1.01 -6.00 -21.49
C ARG A 14 -1.52 -6.64 -20.19
N PRO A 15 -2.06 -5.86 -19.23
CA PRO A 15 -2.51 -6.40 -17.95
C PRO A 15 -3.43 -7.63 -18.07
N GLU A 16 -4.40 -7.62 -18.98
CA GLU A 16 -5.35 -8.71 -19.22
C GLU A 16 -4.74 -10.00 -19.81
N LYS A 17 -3.48 -9.93 -20.28
CA LYS A 17 -2.72 -11.08 -20.83
C LYS A 17 -1.64 -11.60 -19.88
N THR A 18 -1.53 -11.04 -18.69
CA THR A 18 -0.49 -11.41 -17.72
C THR A 18 -0.74 -12.83 -17.20
N THR A 19 0.26 -13.70 -17.29
CA THR A 19 0.17 -15.10 -16.82
C THR A 19 1.10 -15.39 -15.64
N ARG A 20 2.22 -14.66 -15.52
CA ARG A 20 3.18 -14.75 -14.41
C ARG A 20 3.53 -13.37 -13.87
N ILE A 21 3.60 -13.26 -12.54
CA ILE A 21 4.03 -12.04 -11.85
C ILE A 21 5.15 -12.40 -10.88
N ALA A 22 6.29 -11.73 -11.03
CA ALA A 22 7.33 -11.72 -10.02
C ALA A 22 6.97 -10.73 -8.91
N ILE A 23 6.98 -11.17 -7.66
CA ILE A 23 6.54 -10.36 -6.52
C ILE A 23 7.67 -10.15 -5.51
N ASP A 24 7.77 -8.92 -5.00
CA ASP A 24 8.74 -8.56 -3.97
C ASP A 24 8.55 -9.37 -2.68
N GLU A 25 9.67 -9.85 -2.14
CA GLU A 25 9.73 -10.69 -0.94
C GLU A 25 9.46 -9.86 0.33
N GLY A 26 8.19 -9.57 0.57
CA GLY A 26 7.76 -8.84 1.76
C GLY A 26 6.32 -8.32 1.75
N SER A 27 5.66 -8.27 0.58
CA SER A 27 4.40 -7.54 0.47
C SER A 27 3.13 -8.41 0.46
N ARG A 28 2.62 -8.80 1.63
CA ARG A 28 1.32 -9.50 1.71
C ARG A 28 0.15 -8.64 1.20
N THR A 29 0.10 -7.37 1.61
CA THR A 29 -1.00 -6.46 1.23
C THR A 29 -0.96 -6.12 -0.25
N SER A 30 0.20 -5.71 -0.80
CA SER A 30 0.26 -5.31 -2.22
C SER A 30 0.09 -6.50 -3.16
N VAL A 31 0.56 -7.70 -2.79
CA VAL A 31 0.29 -8.92 -3.57
C VAL A 31 -1.21 -9.21 -3.60
N ALA A 32 -1.90 -9.10 -2.46
CA ALA A 32 -3.35 -9.29 -2.42
C ALA A 32 -4.08 -8.23 -3.27
N LEU A 33 -3.70 -6.96 -3.17
CA LEU A 33 -4.29 -5.88 -3.97
C LEU A 33 -4.07 -6.09 -5.48
N CYS A 34 -2.84 -6.45 -5.89
CA CYS A 34 -2.51 -6.81 -7.27
C CYS A 34 -3.43 -7.92 -7.80
N ARG A 35 -3.58 -9.01 -7.03
CA ARG A 35 -4.46 -10.12 -7.40
C ARG A 35 -5.92 -9.69 -7.49
N ILE A 36 -6.40 -8.86 -6.57
CA ILE A 36 -7.77 -8.33 -6.58
C ILE A 36 -8.01 -7.51 -7.84
N LEU A 37 -7.13 -6.57 -8.16
CA LEU A 37 -7.30 -5.70 -9.34
C LEU A 37 -7.35 -6.53 -10.62
N LEU A 38 -6.44 -7.48 -10.81
CA LEU A 38 -6.40 -8.32 -12.01
C LEU A 38 -7.58 -9.29 -12.10
N ALA A 39 -7.96 -9.93 -10.98
CA ALA A 39 -9.09 -10.85 -10.97
C ALA A 39 -10.42 -10.13 -11.17
N LYS A 40 -10.65 -8.99 -10.51
CA LYS A 40 -11.93 -8.28 -10.56
C LYS A 40 -12.12 -7.47 -11.84
N ARG A 41 -11.04 -6.94 -12.45
CA ARG A 41 -11.13 -6.14 -13.68
C ARG A 41 -10.97 -6.95 -14.96
N PHE A 42 -10.19 -8.04 -14.93
CA PHE A 42 -9.90 -8.83 -16.13
C PHE A 42 -10.23 -10.32 -16.01
N GLY A 43 -10.65 -10.80 -14.83
CA GLY A 43 -10.97 -12.22 -14.63
C GLY A 43 -9.75 -13.15 -14.64
N ILE A 44 -8.53 -12.61 -14.47
CA ILE A 44 -7.30 -13.40 -14.54
C ILE A 44 -6.67 -13.61 -13.15
N CYS A 45 -6.02 -14.76 -12.98
CA CYS A 45 -5.29 -15.13 -11.76
C CYS A 45 -3.87 -15.60 -12.12
N PRO A 46 -2.92 -14.69 -12.32
CA PRO A 46 -1.55 -15.03 -12.72
C PRO A 46 -0.84 -15.87 -11.64
N LYS A 47 0.09 -16.72 -12.08
CA LYS A 47 0.99 -17.43 -11.16
C LYS A 47 1.98 -16.44 -10.55
N LEU A 48 2.27 -16.61 -9.27
CA LEU A 48 3.23 -15.78 -8.56
C LEU A 48 4.56 -16.51 -8.44
N GLU A 49 5.65 -15.79 -8.69
CA GLU A 49 7.01 -16.21 -8.38
C GLU A 49 7.68 -15.16 -7.49
N MET A 50 8.59 -15.58 -6.63
CA MET A 50 9.28 -14.67 -5.72
C MET A 50 10.41 -13.95 -6.46
N LEU A 51 10.51 -12.64 -6.26
CA LEU A 51 11.69 -11.86 -6.60
C LEU A 51 12.46 -11.58 -5.30
N PRO A 52 13.59 -12.27 -5.06
CA PRO A 52 14.35 -12.12 -3.82
C PRO A 52 14.87 -10.70 -3.59
N ILE A 53 15.07 -10.35 -2.32
CA ILE A 53 15.73 -9.10 -1.94
C ILE A 53 17.13 -9.05 -2.58
N GLY A 54 17.47 -7.91 -3.18
CA GLY A 54 18.75 -7.69 -3.86
C GLY A 54 18.73 -7.96 -5.37
N ASN A 55 17.75 -8.72 -5.87
CA ASN A 55 17.52 -8.83 -7.31
C ASN A 55 16.85 -7.56 -7.84
N ASN A 56 16.95 -7.32 -9.15
CA ASN A 56 16.29 -6.19 -9.82
C ASN A 56 15.18 -6.68 -10.76
N ILE A 57 14.48 -5.75 -11.39
CA ILE A 57 13.35 -6.05 -12.26
C ILE A 57 13.78 -6.84 -13.50
N GLU A 58 15.02 -6.69 -13.94
CA GLU A 58 15.65 -7.40 -15.04
C GLU A 58 16.06 -8.84 -14.71
N SER A 59 16.04 -9.22 -13.43
CA SER A 59 16.42 -10.57 -12.96
C SER A 59 15.34 -11.64 -13.17
N THR A 60 14.20 -11.29 -13.77
CA THR A 60 13.05 -12.17 -14.02
C THR A 60 12.48 -11.94 -15.41
N ASP A 61 12.02 -13.01 -16.05
CA ASP A 61 11.32 -13.00 -17.34
C ASP A 61 9.79 -13.02 -17.18
N ALA A 62 9.25 -12.81 -15.97
CA ALA A 62 7.82 -12.74 -15.72
C ALA A 62 7.13 -11.65 -16.57
N ASP A 63 5.85 -11.87 -16.87
CA ASP A 63 5.06 -10.95 -17.69
C ASP A 63 4.85 -9.59 -17.01
N ALA A 64 4.88 -9.59 -15.68
CA ALA A 64 4.86 -8.39 -14.86
C ALA A 64 5.69 -8.55 -13.58
N VAL A 65 6.08 -7.44 -12.97
CA VAL A 65 6.84 -7.39 -11.71
C VAL A 65 6.19 -6.41 -10.74
N LEU A 66 5.88 -6.87 -9.54
CA LEU A 66 5.39 -6.04 -8.43
C LEU A 66 6.58 -5.65 -7.55
N LEU A 67 6.88 -4.35 -7.48
CA LEU A 67 7.87 -3.79 -6.56
C LEU A 67 7.17 -2.96 -5.48
N ILE A 68 7.73 -2.94 -4.28
CA ILE A 68 7.25 -2.11 -3.17
C ILE A 68 8.38 -1.31 -2.49
N GLY A 69 7.99 -0.30 -1.71
CA GLY A 69 8.93 0.54 -0.96
C GLY A 69 9.89 1.27 -1.89
N ASP A 70 11.11 1.50 -1.42
CA ASP A 70 12.12 2.28 -2.14
C ASP A 70 12.49 1.68 -3.50
N ARG A 71 12.40 0.36 -3.65
CA ARG A 71 12.63 -0.36 -4.92
C ARG A 71 11.59 0.01 -5.97
N ALA A 72 10.41 0.41 -5.53
CA ALA A 72 9.37 0.94 -6.38
C ALA A 72 9.47 2.45 -6.54
N ILE A 73 10.42 3.17 -5.93
CA ILE A 73 10.57 4.61 -6.10
C ILE A 73 11.65 4.89 -7.16
N GLY A 74 11.38 5.84 -8.06
CA GLY A 74 12.36 6.31 -9.04
C GLY A 74 12.20 5.72 -10.46
N PRO A 75 13.14 6.05 -11.36
CA PRO A 75 13.08 5.62 -12.75
C PRO A 75 13.34 4.11 -12.84
N THR A 76 12.41 3.40 -13.47
CA THR A 76 12.60 1.99 -13.82
C THR A 76 13.04 1.87 -15.27
N SER A 77 14.19 1.24 -15.48
CA SER A 77 14.60 0.69 -16.76
C SER A 77 13.81 -0.57 -17.10
N GLY A 78 13.62 -0.84 -18.38
CA GLY A 78 12.91 -2.02 -18.87
C GLY A 78 11.76 -1.64 -19.78
N GLY A 79 11.65 -2.34 -20.92
CA GLY A 79 10.63 -2.10 -21.95
C GLY A 79 9.22 -2.51 -21.49
N PHE A 80 8.70 -1.86 -20.45
CA PHE A 80 7.34 -2.06 -19.96
C PHE A 80 6.35 -1.36 -20.87
N GLN A 81 5.25 -2.05 -21.17
CA GLN A 81 4.13 -1.47 -21.92
C GLN A 81 3.25 -0.60 -21.04
N THR A 82 3.18 -0.92 -19.75
CA THR A 82 2.30 -0.24 -18.79
C THR A 82 2.89 -0.34 -17.39
N VAL A 83 2.73 0.72 -16.60
CA VAL A 83 3.10 0.74 -15.18
C VAL A 83 1.88 1.21 -14.40
N TRP A 84 1.48 0.44 -13.41
CA TRP A 84 0.42 0.80 -12.49
C TRP A 84 1.00 1.26 -11.16
N ASP A 85 0.48 2.35 -10.63
CA ASP A 85 0.47 2.59 -9.19
C ASP A 85 -0.76 1.91 -8.61
N LEU A 86 -0.58 0.94 -7.71
CA LEU A 86 -1.72 0.15 -7.23
C LEU A 86 -2.70 0.96 -6.38
N GLY A 87 -2.24 1.99 -5.68
CA GLY A 87 -3.11 2.90 -4.93
C GLY A 87 -3.97 3.72 -5.87
N ASP A 88 -3.38 4.20 -6.96
CA ASP A 88 -4.09 4.98 -7.98
C ASP A 88 -5.10 4.13 -8.74
N GLU A 89 -4.71 2.93 -9.20
CA GLU A 89 -5.62 2.01 -9.87
C GLU A 89 -6.81 1.60 -8.98
N TRP A 90 -6.57 1.41 -7.68
CA TRP A 90 -7.64 1.18 -6.72
C TRP A 90 -8.57 2.39 -6.61
N HIS A 91 -8.02 3.59 -6.49
CA HIS A 91 -8.80 4.81 -6.34
C HIS A 91 -9.62 5.12 -7.60
N GLN A 92 -9.03 5.01 -8.78
CA GLN A 92 -9.72 5.19 -10.05
C GLN A 92 -10.87 4.18 -10.23
N TRP A 93 -10.66 2.92 -9.80
CA TRP A 93 -11.69 1.88 -9.96
C TRP A 93 -12.82 1.99 -8.94
N THR A 94 -12.51 2.32 -7.68
CA THR A 94 -13.48 2.24 -6.56
C THR A 94 -13.99 3.59 -6.07
N GLY A 95 -13.30 4.68 -6.41
CA GLY A 95 -13.51 6.00 -5.83
C GLY A 95 -13.06 6.12 -4.36
N LEU A 96 -12.41 5.09 -3.79
CA LEU A 96 -12.01 5.03 -2.39
C LEU A 96 -10.49 5.07 -2.23
N PRO A 97 -9.96 5.60 -1.12
CA PRO A 97 -8.55 5.46 -0.80
C PRO A 97 -8.20 3.99 -0.47
N PHE A 98 -6.92 3.64 -0.65
CA PHE A 98 -6.39 2.34 -0.23
C PHE A 98 -5.59 2.44 1.08
N VAL A 99 -5.74 1.47 1.97
CA VAL A 99 -5.03 1.40 3.25
C VAL A 99 -3.97 0.30 3.19
N PHE A 100 -2.70 0.70 3.03
CA PHE A 100 -1.58 -0.26 2.94
C PHE A 100 -1.17 -0.86 4.29
N ALA A 101 -1.25 -0.07 5.36
CA ALA A 101 -0.84 -0.48 6.69
C ALA A 101 -1.69 0.18 7.78
N VAL A 102 -1.79 -0.50 8.92
CA VAL A 102 -2.43 0.01 10.13
C VAL A 102 -1.58 -0.36 11.35
N TRP A 103 -1.67 0.45 12.40
CA TRP A 103 -1.25 0.03 13.72
C TRP A 103 -2.37 -0.81 14.35
N ALA A 104 -2.05 -2.05 14.70
CA ALA A 104 -2.96 -2.97 15.37
C ALA A 104 -2.34 -3.48 16.67
N ALA A 105 -3.14 -3.56 17.73
CA ALA A 105 -2.73 -4.09 19.03
C ALA A 105 -3.72 -5.14 19.53
N ARG A 106 -3.24 -6.06 20.38
CA ARG A 106 -4.10 -7.07 21.01
C ARG A 106 -5.03 -6.41 22.04
N PRO A 107 -6.23 -6.97 22.30
CA PRO A 107 -7.18 -6.41 23.26
C PRO A 107 -6.65 -6.15 24.68
N SER A 108 -5.56 -6.83 25.08
CA SER A 108 -4.92 -6.67 26.38
C SER A 108 -4.06 -5.41 26.51
N VAL A 109 -3.90 -4.63 25.44
CA VAL A 109 -3.07 -3.41 25.42
C VAL A 109 -3.93 -2.21 25.82
N ASP A 110 -3.34 -1.28 26.58
CA ASP A 110 -3.93 0.03 26.83
C ASP A 110 -3.92 0.87 25.53
N PHE A 111 -5.00 0.75 24.75
CA PHE A 111 -5.17 1.41 23.46
C PHE A 111 -5.14 2.93 23.57
N GLU A 112 -5.70 3.48 24.65
CA GLU A 112 -5.77 4.92 24.88
C GLU A 112 -4.37 5.52 25.06
N ARG A 113 -3.57 4.92 25.95
CA ARG A 113 -2.21 5.39 26.19
C ARG A 113 -1.32 5.18 24.96
N LEU A 114 -1.40 4.01 24.31
CA LEU A 114 -0.59 3.73 23.12
C LEU A 114 -1.00 4.65 21.95
N GLY A 115 -2.30 4.79 21.71
CA GLY A 115 -2.87 5.63 20.66
C GLY A 115 -2.43 7.09 20.81
N ARG A 116 -2.52 7.67 22.02
CA ARG A 116 -2.01 9.03 22.27
C ARG A 116 -0.53 9.19 21.94
N ARG A 117 0.31 8.22 22.30
CA ARG A 117 1.75 8.29 22.01
C ARG A 117 2.05 8.17 20.52
N LEU A 118 1.37 7.28 19.81
CA LEU A 118 1.52 7.11 18.36
C LEU A 118 1.01 8.35 17.60
N ASN A 119 -0.13 8.91 18.01
CA ASN A 119 -0.66 10.15 17.43
C ASN A 119 0.30 11.32 17.65
N ALA A 120 0.81 11.51 18.87
CA ALA A 120 1.78 12.56 19.15
C ALA A 120 3.07 12.40 18.33
N ALA A 121 3.56 11.16 18.14
CA ALA A 121 4.73 10.89 17.29
C ALA A 121 4.45 11.20 15.81
N ARG A 122 3.29 10.81 15.29
CA ARG A 122 2.84 11.15 13.93
C ARG A 122 2.76 12.66 13.76
N ASP A 123 2.10 13.36 14.67
CA ASP A 123 1.85 14.81 14.58
C ASP A 123 3.17 15.60 14.65
N ALA A 124 4.09 15.17 15.52
CA ALA A 124 5.45 15.71 15.55
C ALA A 124 6.20 15.47 14.23
N GLY A 125 6.07 14.28 13.63
CA GLY A 125 6.66 13.99 12.32
C GLY A 125 6.09 14.86 11.21
N LEU A 126 4.76 15.01 11.16
CA LEU A 126 4.06 15.86 10.19
C LEU A 126 4.46 17.33 10.30
N ALA A 127 4.68 17.84 11.51
CA ALA A 127 5.17 19.20 11.73
C ALA A 127 6.63 19.41 11.29
N ASN A 128 7.39 18.34 11.05
CA ASN A 128 8.83 18.38 10.76
C ASN A 128 9.19 17.63 9.46
N LEU A 129 8.25 17.46 8.52
CA LEU A 129 8.48 16.71 7.29
C LEU A 129 9.68 17.20 6.49
N ALA A 130 9.88 18.51 6.39
CA ALA A 130 11.03 19.07 5.65
C ALA A 130 12.38 18.64 6.27
N THR A 131 12.47 18.59 7.60
CA THR A 131 13.66 18.11 8.30
C THR A 131 13.85 16.62 8.11
N ILE A 132 12.78 15.84 8.21
CA ILE A 132 12.82 14.38 7.98
C ILE A 132 13.28 14.10 6.54
N ALA A 133 12.68 14.75 5.55
CA ALA A 133 13.05 14.60 4.14
C ALA A 133 14.52 14.98 3.89
N ALA A 134 15.03 16.04 4.52
CA ALA A 134 16.42 16.43 4.39
C ALA A 134 17.41 15.38 4.95
N ILE A 135 17.02 14.69 6.02
CA ILE A 135 17.83 13.65 6.67
C ILE A 135 17.77 12.33 5.89
N GLU A 136 16.57 11.91 5.49
CA GLU A 136 16.32 10.55 4.95
C GLU A 136 16.50 10.47 3.43
N ALA A 137 16.32 11.55 2.66
CA ALA A 137 16.39 11.47 1.20
C ALA A 137 17.71 10.84 0.67
N PRO A 138 18.92 11.16 1.20
CA PRO A 138 20.17 10.59 0.70
C PRO A 138 20.27 9.07 0.84
N SER A 139 19.84 8.48 1.97
CA SER A 139 19.90 7.03 2.20
C SER A 139 18.97 6.25 1.28
N HIS A 140 17.92 6.90 0.77
CA HIS A 140 16.96 6.31 -0.16
C HIS A 140 17.21 6.69 -1.63
N GLY A 141 18.31 7.40 -1.92
CA GLY A 141 18.65 7.82 -3.29
C GLY A 141 17.66 8.82 -3.90
N LEU A 142 16.94 9.57 -3.08
CA LEU A 142 15.96 10.58 -3.50
C LEU A 142 16.53 11.99 -3.38
N SER A 143 15.99 12.92 -4.16
CA SER A 143 16.15 14.33 -3.83
C SER A 143 15.27 14.70 -2.64
N VAL A 144 15.69 15.71 -1.87
CA VAL A 144 14.91 16.21 -0.73
C VAL A 144 13.47 16.60 -1.12
N PRO A 145 13.23 17.30 -2.25
CA PRO A 145 11.86 17.57 -2.70
C PRO A 145 11.05 16.30 -2.98
N GLN A 146 11.61 15.30 -3.67
CA GLN A 146 10.89 14.04 -3.93
C GLN A 146 10.51 13.31 -2.64
N CYS A 147 11.41 13.28 -1.66
CA CYS A 147 11.14 12.66 -0.36
C CYS A 147 10.06 13.45 0.40
N LEU A 148 10.10 14.78 0.35
CA LEU A 148 9.09 15.63 0.97
C LEU A 148 7.71 15.39 0.35
N ASP A 149 7.60 15.46 -0.99
CA ASP A 149 6.36 15.25 -1.73
C ASP A 149 5.77 13.86 -1.42
N TYR A 150 6.62 12.83 -1.37
CA TYR A 150 6.20 11.48 -0.99
C TYR A 150 5.59 11.44 0.42
N LEU A 151 6.26 12.05 1.40
CA LEU A 151 5.81 12.03 2.79
C LEU A 151 4.60 12.93 3.04
N SER A 152 4.40 14.01 2.27
CA SER A 152 3.31 14.98 2.46
C SER A 152 2.09 14.71 1.59
N ASP A 153 2.29 14.32 0.33
CA ASP A 153 1.22 14.34 -0.69
C ASP A 153 0.77 12.93 -1.09
N ASN A 154 1.67 11.95 -1.07
CA ASN A 154 1.34 10.55 -1.37
C ASN A 154 0.89 9.76 -0.14
N LEU A 155 1.47 10.05 1.02
CA LEU A 155 1.15 9.34 2.26
C LEU A 155 0.11 10.08 3.10
N HIS A 156 -0.93 9.35 3.49
CA HIS A 156 -1.97 9.83 4.37
C HIS A 156 -2.01 8.98 5.64
N TYR A 157 -1.89 9.64 6.79
CA TYR A 157 -1.61 8.99 8.08
C TYR A 157 -2.83 8.84 8.99
N ASN A 158 -4.02 9.20 8.50
CA ASN A 158 -5.25 9.18 9.27
C ASN A 158 -6.22 8.13 8.71
N LEU A 159 -6.79 7.32 9.60
CA LEU A 159 -7.79 6.32 9.22
C LEU A 159 -9.21 6.88 9.42
N GLY A 160 -9.65 7.66 8.43
CA GLY A 160 -10.93 8.36 8.42
C GLY A 160 -12.11 7.48 7.99
N TYR A 161 -13.18 8.11 7.53
CA TYR A 161 -14.39 7.41 7.10
C TYR A 161 -14.16 6.66 5.78
N ASP A 162 -13.64 7.34 4.76
CA ASP A 162 -13.43 6.73 3.45
C ASP A 162 -12.29 5.71 3.43
N GLU A 163 -11.25 5.89 4.25
CA GLU A 163 -10.20 4.87 4.43
C GLU A 163 -10.76 3.59 5.05
N ARG A 164 -11.69 3.70 6.01
CA ARG A 164 -12.38 2.52 6.57
C ARG A 164 -13.28 1.84 5.55
N ARG A 165 -13.93 2.61 4.67
CA ARG A 165 -14.71 2.05 3.56
C ARG A 165 -13.82 1.33 2.55
N GLY A 166 -12.70 1.93 2.15
CA GLY A 166 -11.72 1.31 1.26
C GLY A 166 -11.14 0.03 1.84
N LEU A 167 -10.75 0.05 3.12
CA LEU A 167 -10.24 -1.12 3.82
C LEU A 167 -11.29 -2.24 3.92
N ARG A 168 -12.57 -1.91 4.14
CA ARG A 168 -13.66 -2.90 4.15
C ARG A 168 -13.85 -3.54 2.77
N LEU A 169 -13.91 -2.74 1.72
CA LEU A 169 -14.07 -3.23 0.35
C LEU A 169 -12.89 -4.12 -0.07
N PHE A 170 -11.66 -3.74 0.30
CA PHE A 170 -10.48 -4.58 0.10
C PHE A 170 -10.62 -5.92 0.82
N HIS A 171 -11.07 -5.90 2.08
CA HIS A 171 -11.29 -7.12 2.85
C HIS A 171 -12.35 -8.03 2.22
N GLU A 172 -13.46 -7.48 1.73
CA GLU A 172 -14.52 -8.21 1.02
C GLU A 172 -13.97 -8.94 -0.21
N TYR A 173 -13.27 -8.23 -1.10
CA TYR A 173 -12.65 -8.86 -2.28
C TYR A 173 -11.55 -9.85 -1.92
N ALA A 174 -10.77 -9.57 -0.87
CA ALA A 174 -9.77 -10.52 -0.38
C ALA A 174 -10.43 -11.82 0.09
N MET A 175 -11.57 -11.78 0.79
CA MET A 175 -12.31 -12.97 1.19
C MET A 175 -12.89 -13.72 -0.02
N GLU A 176 -13.51 -13.02 -0.96
CA GLU A 176 -14.08 -13.62 -2.19
C GLU A 176 -13.03 -14.43 -2.97
N LEU A 177 -11.78 -13.94 -3.00
CA LEU A 177 -10.66 -14.56 -3.69
C LEU A 177 -9.86 -15.54 -2.80
N GLY A 178 -10.29 -15.80 -1.57
CA GLY A 178 -9.60 -16.70 -0.63
C GLY A 178 -8.24 -16.19 -0.15
N LEU A 179 -8.01 -14.88 -0.20
CA LEU A 179 -6.78 -14.20 0.24
C LEU A 179 -6.82 -13.81 1.72
N ALA A 180 -8.00 -13.79 2.33
CA ALA A 180 -8.23 -13.49 3.74
C ALA A 180 -9.19 -14.52 4.37
N PRO A 181 -9.10 -14.77 5.70
CA PRO A 181 -10.02 -15.66 6.39
C PRO A 181 -11.46 -15.14 6.33
N SER A 182 -12.42 -16.00 5.97
CA SER A 182 -13.84 -15.65 5.87
C SER A 182 -14.59 -15.60 7.20
N ASN A 183 -13.97 -16.04 8.29
CA ASN A 183 -14.62 -16.22 9.60
C ASN A 183 -14.36 -15.10 10.60
N ARG A 184 -13.80 -13.96 10.17
CA ARG A 184 -13.47 -12.85 11.08
C ARG A 184 -14.40 -11.67 10.87
N ASN A 185 -14.96 -11.18 11.98
CA ASN A 185 -15.78 -9.97 11.98
C ASN A 185 -14.86 -8.74 11.81
N PHE A 186 -14.88 -8.12 10.63
CA PHE A 186 -14.14 -6.90 10.34
C PHE A 186 -14.44 -5.77 11.33
N ASP A 187 -15.72 -5.59 11.70
CA ASP A 187 -16.15 -4.54 12.62
C ASP A 187 -15.62 -4.73 14.03
N ALA A 188 -15.35 -5.98 14.43
CA ALA A 188 -14.75 -6.26 15.73
C ALA A 188 -13.37 -5.61 15.89
N ALA A 189 -12.62 -5.45 14.80
CA ALA A 189 -11.30 -4.80 14.83
C ALA A 189 -11.37 -3.30 15.19
N PHE A 190 -12.53 -2.66 15.03
CA PHE A 190 -12.73 -1.23 15.27
C PHE A 190 -13.58 -0.92 16.50
N GLN A 191 -13.97 -1.93 17.29
CA GLN A 191 -14.82 -1.72 18.47
C GLN A 191 -14.20 -0.77 19.50
N TYR A 192 -12.87 -0.79 19.62
CA TYR A 192 -12.10 0.07 20.53
C TYR A 192 -11.73 1.43 19.93
N SER A 193 -12.01 1.69 18.64
CA SER A 193 -11.66 2.97 18.01
C SER A 193 -12.68 4.08 18.26
N LYS A 194 -13.84 3.77 18.88
CA LYS A 194 -14.93 4.73 19.10
C LYS A 194 -14.62 5.82 20.15
N HIS A 195 -13.50 5.72 20.87
CA HIS A 195 -13.10 6.72 21.86
C HIS A 195 -12.13 7.79 21.33
N PHE A 196 -11.70 7.72 20.07
CA PHE A 196 -10.78 8.70 19.48
C PHE A 196 -11.45 9.83 18.68
N SER A 197 -12.79 9.94 18.72
CA SER A 197 -13.52 11.01 18.04
C SER A 197 -13.70 12.23 18.95
N THR A 198 -12.62 12.98 19.19
CA THR A 198 -12.70 14.42 19.53
C THR A 198 -11.45 15.13 19.02
N GLY A 199 -11.59 15.91 17.96
CA GLY A 199 -10.49 16.72 17.42
C GLY A 199 -10.71 17.25 16.01
N ALA A 200 -11.90 17.75 15.70
CA ALA A 200 -12.11 18.67 14.58
C ALA A 200 -13.20 19.67 15.02
N GLN A 201 -12.75 20.83 15.49
CA GLN A 201 -13.47 22.09 15.33
C GLN A 201 -12.69 22.88 14.29
#